data_AF-A0A7S0W2C1-F1
#
_entry.id   AF-A0A7S0W2C1-F1
#
_cell.length_a   1.000
_cell.length_b   1.000
_cell.length_c   1.000
_cell.angle_alpha   90.00
_cell.angle_beta   90.00
_cell.angle_gamma   90.00
#
_symmetry.space_group_name_H-M   'P 1'
#
loop_
_entity.id
_entity.type
_entity.pdbx_description
1 polymer ?
#
loop_
_entity_poly.entity_id
_entity_poly.type
_entity_poly.pdbx_seq_one_letter_code
_entity_poly.pdbx_strand_id
1 'polypeptide(L)'
;SVLFTRWPNGWGVRTPPSLFDPPPLERAAQPREGLWAAPPPLVINALGNLGERSPEKMDGTNNQSRISDLGGDDSDDDGFVYEEVEVEEGDEEIDEGEDLETALIKVRQQQQLEADANAPKASVGKRPELIDDFIRNFLLKMKMFKTLDVFQTEWYEKSTAGLLTPEDVGVVADVYQRNQELDNTVKSLRAELDKAKEIAHKARSTWDKFRKERDFHRMNHRRVVQEKGKLVNDLRRLRGHLDTYEPTLQGLEEKYQVAMKEKAMARMKTDKMTVKVETLEKQLQQATIAAGASLSRYDGG
;
A
#
# COMPACT_ATOMS: atom_id res chain seq x y z
N SER A 1 -54.81 -29.87 -39.57
CA SER A 1 -55.45 -28.74 -38.86
C SER A 1 -54.38 -27.94 -38.12
N VAL A 2 -54.48 -26.63 -37.87
CA VAL A 2 -55.32 -25.54 -38.40
C VAL A 2 -54.64 -24.23 -37.96
N LEU A 3 -54.18 -23.38 -38.91
CA LEU A 3 -53.78 -21.96 -38.75
C LEU A 3 -52.64 -21.69 -37.70
N PHE A 4 -51.95 -20.55 -37.59
CA PHE A 4 -51.97 -19.20 -38.22
C PHE A 4 -50.48 -18.65 -38.15
N THR A 5 -50.01 -17.43 -38.47
CA THR A 5 -50.60 -16.09 -38.69
C THR A 5 -49.69 -15.21 -39.58
N ARG A 6 -50.25 -14.57 -40.63
CA ARG A 6 -50.07 -13.16 -41.09
C ARG A 6 -48.67 -12.48 -41.18
N TRP A 7 -48.34 -11.92 -42.36
CA TRP A 7 -47.27 -10.92 -42.62
C TRP A 7 -47.61 -9.50 -42.11
N PRO A 8 -46.61 -8.59 -42.02
CA PRO A 8 -46.74 -7.34 -42.78
C PRO A 8 -45.49 -6.92 -43.59
N ASN A 9 -45.70 -6.04 -44.56
CA ASN A 9 -44.70 -5.54 -45.51
C ASN A 9 -43.71 -4.53 -44.89
N GLY A 10 -42.48 -4.46 -45.42
CA GLY A 10 -41.45 -3.53 -44.93
C GLY A 10 -40.22 -3.35 -45.82
N TRP A 11 -40.35 -3.41 -47.15
CA TRP A 11 -39.22 -3.26 -48.09
C TRP A 11 -38.75 -1.79 -48.20
N GLY A 12 -38.04 -1.31 -47.18
CA GLY A 12 -37.32 -0.04 -47.22
C GLY A 12 -36.01 -0.16 -48.00
N VAL A 13 -35.88 0.59 -49.09
CA VAL A 13 -34.64 0.65 -49.88
C VAL A 13 -33.52 1.27 -49.04
N ARG A 14 -32.51 0.47 -48.69
CA ARG A 14 -31.26 0.97 -48.11
C ARG A 14 -30.25 1.19 -49.23
N THR A 15 -29.91 2.43 -49.50
CA THR A 15 -28.75 2.80 -50.32
C THR A 15 -27.45 2.38 -49.60
N PRO A 16 -26.39 1.99 -50.34
CA PRO A 16 -25.07 1.81 -49.76
C PRO A 16 -24.48 3.17 -49.33
N PRO A 17 -23.65 3.22 -48.26
CA PRO A 17 -23.02 4.46 -47.81
C PRO A 17 -21.97 4.95 -48.83
N SER A 18 -21.93 6.27 -49.04
CA SER A 18 -20.99 6.96 -49.93
C SER A 18 -19.60 7.10 -49.30
N LEU A 19 -18.55 7.06 -50.12
CA LEU A 19 -17.14 7.09 -49.70
C LEU A 19 -16.63 8.50 -49.29
N PHE A 20 -17.53 9.45 -48.98
CA PHE A 20 -17.21 10.86 -48.76
C PHE A 20 -18.21 11.52 -47.77
N ASP A 21 -18.00 11.26 -46.48
CA ASP A 21 -18.53 12.08 -45.38
C ASP A 21 -17.35 12.52 -44.50
N PRO A 22 -17.09 13.83 -44.30
CA PRO A 22 -16.00 14.30 -43.45
C PRO A 22 -16.38 14.17 -41.96
N PRO A 23 -15.43 13.79 -41.08
CA PRO A 23 -15.69 13.76 -39.63
C PRO A 23 -15.87 15.18 -39.07
N PRO A 24 -16.81 15.41 -38.13
CA PRO A 24 -16.97 16.71 -37.49
C PRO A 24 -15.78 17.01 -36.57
N LEU A 25 -15.10 18.12 -36.82
CA LEU A 25 -14.01 18.63 -35.98
C LEU A 25 -14.53 19.55 -34.86
N GLU A 26 -13.72 19.69 -33.83
CA GLU A 26 -13.80 20.66 -32.72
C GLU A 26 -15.03 20.60 -31.77
N ARG A 27 -14.81 19.96 -30.62
CA ARG A 27 -14.86 20.73 -29.37
C ARG A 27 -13.53 20.57 -28.61
N ALA A 28 -13.13 21.65 -27.93
CA ALA A 28 -11.81 21.79 -27.34
C ALA A 28 -11.53 20.80 -26.19
N ALA A 29 -10.25 20.56 -25.95
CA ALA A 29 -9.79 19.76 -24.82
C ALA A 29 -10.10 20.44 -23.47
N GLN A 30 -10.42 19.63 -22.47
CA GLN A 30 -10.32 19.97 -21.05
C GLN A 30 -9.49 18.86 -20.38
N PRO A 31 -8.61 19.18 -19.40
CA PRO A 31 -7.82 18.18 -18.72
C PRO A 31 -8.73 17.27 -17.89
N ARG A 32 -8.52 15.95 -17.98
CA ARG A 32 -9.14 14.99 -17.05
C ARG A 32 -8.26 14.91 -15.80
N GLU A 33 -8.63 15.67 -14.78
CA GLU A 33 -8.04 15.56 -13.45
C GLU A 33 -8.32 14.20 -12.79
N GLY A 34 -7.57 13.91 -11.72
CA GLY A 34 -7.30 12.55 -11.27
C GLY A 34 -8.51 11.73 -10.84
N LEU A 35 -8.58 10.49 -11.35
CA LEU A 35 -9.40 9.42 -10.79
C LEU A 35 -8.62 8.60 -9.76
N TRP A 36 -8.08 9.27 -8.75
CA TRP A 36 -7.67 8.61 -7.51
C TRP A 36 -8.94 8.30 -6.71
N ALA A 37 -9.51 7.11 -6.91
CA ALA A 37 -10.68 6.68 -6.16
C ALA A 37 -10.29 6.40 -4.69
N ALA A 38 -10.49 7.39 -3.82
CA ALA A 38 -10.30 7.22 -2.38
C ALA A 38 -11.17 6.06 -1.85
N PRO A 39 -10.65 5.18 -0.97
CA PRO A 39 -11.46 4.16 -0.35
C PRO A 39 -12.56 4.81 0.53
N PRO A 40 -13.77 4.25 0.58
CA PRO A 40 -14.87 4.86 1.32
C PRO A 40 -14.57 4.92 2.82
N PRO A 41 -14.94 6.01 3.52
CA PRO A 41 -14.68 6.16 4.94
C PRO A 41 -15.47 5.13 5.76
N LEU A 42 -14.82 4.51 6.74
CA LEU A 42 -15.48 3.62 7.69
C LEU A 42 -16.41 4.43 8.60
N VAL A 43 -17.73 4.21 8.46
CA VAL A 43 -18.74 4.85 9.29
C VAL A 43 -18.72 4.24 10.69
N ILE A 44 -18.01 4.90 11.61
CA ILE A 44 -18.02 4.56 13.04
C ILE A 44 -19.34 5.09 13.65
N ASN A 45 -20.38 4.27 13.60
CA ASN A 45 -21.62 4.54 14.34
C ASN A 45 -21.38 4.37 15.85
N ALA A 46 -21.14 5.49 16.54
CA ALA A 46 -21.01 5.54 17.99
C ALA A 46 -22.31 6.00 18.67
N LEU A 47 -22.60 5.42 19.84
CA LEU A 47 -23.65 5.79 20.81
C LEU A 47 -25.10 5.64 20.34
N GLY A 48 -25.89 4.80 21.03
CA GLY A 48 -27.28 4.59 20.62
C GLY A 48 -28.25 3.76 21.48
N ASN A 49 -27.83 3.09 22.56
CA ASN A 49 -28.80 2.73 23.62
C ASN A 49 -28.18 2.41 24.98
N LEU A 50 -28.91 2.77 26.05
CA LEU A 50 -28.65 2.37 27.43
C LEU A 50 -29.59 1.21 27.79
N GLY A 51 -29.03 0.07 28.19
CA GLY A 51 -29.80 -1.09 28.65
C GLY A 51 -29.26 -1.56 30.00
N GLU A 52 -30.09 -1.48 31.04
CA GLU A 52 -29.70 -1.83 32.41
C GLU A 52 -29.49 -3.34 32.56
N ARG A 53 -28.42 -3.76 33.24
CA ARG A 53 -28.37 -5.07 33.88
C ARG A 53 -27.48 -5.07 35.13
N SER A 54 -28.08 -5.40 36.27
CA SER A 54 -27.42 -5.48 37.58
C SER A 54 -26.36 -6.59 37.66
N PRO A 55 -25.36 -6.47 38.55
CA PRO A 55 -24.29 -7.45 38.66
C PRO A 55 -24.71 -8.70 39.45
N GLU A 56 -24.68 -9.86 38.80
CA GLU A 56 -24.65 -11.16 39.47
C GLU A 56 -23.21 -11.54 39.85
N LYS A 57 -23.05 -12.42 40.85
CA LYS A 57 -21.77 -12.74 41.50
C LYS A 57 -21.26 -14.12 41.09
N MET A 58 -19.93 -14.26 41.10
CA MET A 58 -19.20 -15.54 41.04
C MET A 58 -19.38 -16.32 39.72
N ASP A 59 -18.54 -17.29 39.38
CA ASP A 59 -17.41 -17.85 40.14
C ASP A 59 -16.14 -18.00 39.28
N GLY A 60 -15.02 -18.31 39.91
CA GLY A 60 -13.75 -18.54 39.21
C GLY A 60 -13.58 -19.98 38.73
N THR A 61 -13.13 -20.19 37.48
CA THR A 61 -12.28 -21.34 37.10
C THR A 61 -11.73 -21.21 35.66
N ASN A 62 -10.62 -21.92 35.43
CA ASN A 62 -10.13 -22.40 34.13
C ASN A 62 -10.19 -21.45 32.91
N ASN A 63 -9.04 -20.90 32.53
CA ASN A 63 -8.84 -20.29 31.20
C ASN A 63 -7.57 -20.86 30.52
N GLN A 64 -7.52 -22.20 30.37
CA GLN A 64 -6.33 -22.93 29.92
C GLN A 64 -6.56 -23.77 28.64
N SER A 65 -7.24 -23.19 27.64
CA SER A 65 -7.42 -23.87 26.33
C SER A 65 -7.77 -22.90 25.18
N ARG A 66 -6.81 -22.10 24.69
CA ARG A 66 -6.97 -21.38 23.39
C ARG A 66 -5.68 -20.94 22.68
N ILE A 67 -4.55 -21.64 22.88
CA ILE A 67 -3.33 -21.48 22.06
C ILE A 67 -3.09 -22.79 21.32
N SER A 68 -3.74 -22.94 20.17
CA SER A 68 -3.65 -24.14 19.32
C SER A 68 -4.25 -23.85 17.94
N ASP A 69 -3.77 -22.77 17.30
CA ASP A 69 -4.07 -22.40 15.90
C ASP A 69 -2.92 -21.58 15.29
N LEU A 70 -1.71 -22.15 15.34
CA LEU A 70 -0.49 -21.64 14.71
C LEU A 70 0.22 -22.85 14.07
N GLY A 71 -0.44 -23.43 13.06
CA GLY A 71 -0.02 -24.65 12.37
C GLY A 71 -0.42 -24.66 10.89
N GLY A 72 -0.41 -23.48 10.26
CA GLY A 72 -0.55 -23.34 8.81
C GLY A 72 0.83 -23.37 8.16
N ASP A 73 1.24 -24.55 7.72
CA ASP A 73 2.36 -24.74 6.81
C ASP A 73 1.89 -24.46 5.38
N ASP A 74 2.30 -23.32 4.83
CA ASP A 74 2.35 -23.07 3.38
C ASP A 74 3.83 -22.78 3.05
N SER A 75 4.65 -23.84 3.04
CA SER A 75 6.02 -23.86 2.55
C SER A 75 6.11 -23.71 1.02
N ASP A 76 5.48 -22.68 0.46
CA ASP A 76 5.81 -22.20 -0.89
C ASP A 76 7.12 -21.40 -0.82
N ASP A 77 8.23 -22.09 -1.10
CA ASP A 77 9.55 -21.53 -1.40
C ASP A 77 9.54 -20.85 -2.79
N ASP A 78 8.64 -19.86 -2.95
CA ASP A 78 8.80 -18.84 -3.99
C ASP A 78 10.13 -18.15 -3.70
N GLY A 79 11.14 -18.39 -4.55
CA GLY A 79 12.50 -17.86 -4.43
C GLY A 79 12.59 -16.33 -4.61
N PHE A 80 11.99 -15.59 -3.69
CA PHE A 80 11.97 -14.13 -3.63
C PHE A 80 13.36 -13.60 -3.26
N VAL A 81 14.23 -13.54 -4.27
CA VAL A 81 15.32 -12.58 -4.29
C VAL A 81 14.69 -11.19 -4.15
N TYR A 82 14.96 -10.55 -3.03
CA TYR A 82 14.72 -9.12 -2.89
C TYR A 82 15.72 -8.42 -3.82
N GLU A 83 15.23 -7.97 -4.97
CA GLU A 83 15.93 -6.98 -5.77
C GLU A 83 16.02 -5.71 -4.89
N GLU A 84 17.22 -5.44 -4.39
CA GLU A 84 17.52 -4.29 -3.55
C GLU A 84 17.36 -3.04 -4.43
N VAL A 85 16.18 -2.43 -4.34
CA VAL A 85 15.85 -1.22 -5.09
C VAL A 85 16.81 -0.14 -4.64
N GLU A 86 17.73 0.26 -5.53
CA GLU A 86 18.50 1.47 -5.37
C GLU A 86 17.51 2.60 -5.08
N VAL A 87 17.56 3.13 -3.86
CA VAL A 87 16.71 4.26 -3.46
C VAL A 87 17.24 5.46 -4.22
N GLU A 88 16.56 5.77 -5.32
CA GLU A 88 16.80 7.01 -6.08
C GLU A 88 16.78 8.17 -5.09
N GLU A 89 17.85 8.96 -5.05
CA GLU A 89 18.14 9.99 -4.01
C GLU A 89 17.17 11.19 -4.14
N GLY A 90 15.89 10.94 -3.90
CA GLY A 90 14.78 11.86 -4.09
C GLY A 90 14.39 12.62 -2.84
N ASP A 91 15.35 13.37 -2.26
CA ASP A 91 15.14 14.47 -1.30
C ASP A 91 14.14 14.21 -0.13
N GLU A 92 14.01 12.98 0.36
CA GLU A 92 13.47 12.77 1.70
C GLU A 92 14.55 13.23 2.70
N GLU A 93 14.24 14.26 3.51
CA GLU A 93 15.11 14.73 4.60
C GLU A 93 15.25 13.61 5.64
N ILE A 94 16.25 12.75 5.45
CA ILE A 94 16.78 11.86 6.48
C ILE A 94 17.33 12.78 7.57
N ASP A 95 16.57 12.90 8.66
CA ASP A 95 16.99 13.55 9.90
C ASP A 95 18.40 13.07 10.25
N GLU A 96 19.41 13.97 10.24
CA GLU A 96 20.83 13.67 10.50
C GLU A 96 21.09 13.31 11.99
N GLY A 97 20.05 12.80 12.65
CA GLY A 97 20.03 12.29 14.01
C GLY A 97 20.84 11.00 14.15
N GLU A 98 22.09 11.17 14.54
CA GLU A 98 22.99 10.16 15.10
C GLU A 98 23.74 9.29 14.08
N ASP A 99 24.84 9.86 13.58
CA ASP A 99 25.97 9.13 12.97
C ASP A 99 26.31 7.83 13.72
N LEU A 100 26.69 6.80 12.98
CA LEU A 100 26.98 5.45 13.45
C LEU A 100 28.05 5.42 14.56
N GLU A 101 29.04 6.33 14.51
CA GLU A 101 30.01 6.49 15.60
C GLU A 101 29.33 6.96 16.91
N THR A 102 28.37 7.88 16.82
CA THR A 102 27.56 8.34 17.95
C THR A 102 26.75 7.18 18.55
N ALA A 103 26.13 6.36 17.71
CA ALA A 103 25.38 5.18 18.15
C ALA A 103 26.28 4.14 18.85
N LEU A 104 27.48 3.88 18.31
CA LEU A 104 28.49 3.00 18.92
C LEU A 104 29.02 3.56 20.26
N ILE A 105 29.24 4.88 20.35
CA ILE A 105 29.62 5.56 21.59
C ILE A 105 28.50 5.41 22.64
N LYS A 106 27.23 5.58 22.27
CA LYS A 106 26.08 5.37 23.17
C LYS A 106 25.97 3.92 23.65
N VAL A 107 26.10 2.93 22.76
CA VAL A 107 26.10 1.50 23.13
C VAL A 107 27.25 1.20 24.10
N ARG A 108 28.45 1.72 23.84
CA ARG A 108 29.61 1.55 24.73
C ARG A 108 29.43 2.24 26.08
N GLN A 109 28.87 3.45 26.10
CA GLN A 109 28.55 4.19 27.32
C GLN A 109 27.47 3.49 28.14
N GLN A 110 26.45 2.90 27.49
CA GLN A 110 25.43 2.11 28.17
C GLN A 110 26.02 0.80 28.74
N GLN A 111 26.88 0.09 28.01
CA GLN A 111 27.61 -1.07 28.55
C GLN A 111 28.50 -0.70 29.74
N GLN A 112 29.12 0.49 29.73
CA GLN A 112 29.89 1.02 30.85
C GLN A 112 28.99 1.29 32.09
N LEU A 113 27.84 1.93 31.87
CA LEU A 113 26.84 2.20 32.92
C LEU A 113 26.22 0.91 33.49
N GLU A 114 25.98 -0.10 32.66
CA GLU A 114 25.50 -1.41 33.06
C GLU A 114 26.57 -2.19 33.85
N ALA A 115 27.85 -2.06 33.48
CA ALA A 115 28.97 -2.61 34.25
C ALA A 115 29.10 -1.94 35.64
N ASP A 116 29.05 -0.60 35.71
CA ASP A 116 29.11 0.14 36.97
C ASP A 116 27.87 -0.10 37.85
N ALA A 117 26.68 -0.26 37.24
CA ALA A 117 25.46 -0.65 37.96
C ALA A 117 25.52 -2.08 38.53
N ASN A 118 26.31 -2.97 37.90
CA ASN A 118 26.54 -4.35 38.29
C ASN A 118 27.84 -4.55 39.09
N ALA A 119 28.56 -3.46 39.45
CA ALA A 119 29.64 -3.52 40.41
C ALA A 119 29.14 -4.12 41.74
N PRO A 120 29.97 -4.92 42.46
CA PRO A 120 29.55 -5.61 43.67
C PRO A 120 29.29 -4.60 44.80
N LYS A 121 28.03 -4.12 44.87
CA LYS A 121 27.50 -3.28 45.95
C LYS A 121 27.80 -3.97 47.27
N ALA A 122 28.65 -3.32 48.09
CA ALA A 122 29.10 -3.86 49.36
C ALA A 122 27.90 -4.36 50.15
N SER A 123 27.87 -5.66 50.45
CA SER A 123 26.77 -6.28 51.18
C SER A 123 26.77 -5.77 52.60
N VAL A 124 26.01 -4.70 52.84
CA VAL A 124 25.71 -4.19 54.18
C VAL A 124 24.99 -5.32 54.90
N GLY A 125 25.77 -6.11 55.66
CA GLY A 125 25.24 -7.20 56.47
C GLY A 125 24.18 -6.62 57.37
N LYS A 126 22.95 -7.10 57.22
CA LYS A 126 21.80 -6.60 57.98
C LYS A 126 22.13 -6.69 59.45
N ARG A 127 22.36 -5.54 60.08
CA ARG A 127 22.32 -5.46 61.53
C ARG A 127 20.91 -5.89 61.94
N PRO A 128 20.75 -6.72 62.98
CA PRO A 128 19.43 -7.03 63.49
C PRO A 128 18.74 -5.71 63.88
N GLU A 129 17.51 -5.50 63.40
CA GLU A 129 16.78 -4.27 63.71
C GLU A 129 16.41 -4.27 65.20
N LEU A 130 16.67 -3.16 65.90
CA LEU A 130 16.27 -2.97 67.28
C LEU A 130 14.76 -2.66 67.35
N ILE A 131 14.15 -2.96 68.50
CA ILE A 131 12.70 -2.79 68.68
C ILE A 131 12.25 -1.35 68.42
N ASP A 132 13.02 -0.35 68.82
CA ASP A 132 12.68 1.07 68.60
C ASP A 132 12.79 1.46 67.12
N ASP A 133 13.83 1.02 66.41
CA ASP A 133 13.99 1.25 64.98
C ASP A 133 12.90 0.55 64.15
N PHE A 134 12.46 -0.65 64.53
CA PHE A 134 11.31 -1.30 63.89
C PHE A 134 10.00 -0.54 64.14
N ILE A 135 9.75 -0.06 65.36
CA ILE A 135 8.56 0.76 65.65
C ILE A 135 8.62 2.07 64.86
N ARG A 136 9.79 2.74 64.82
CA ARG A 136 10.08 3.94 64.03
C ARG A 136 9.79 3.69 62.54
N ASN A 137 10.34 2.63 61.97
CA ASN A 137 10.15 2.20 60.58
C ASN A 137 8.68 1.85 60.28
N PHE A 138 7.99 1.18 61.20
CA PHE A 138 6.57 0.82 61.06
C PHE A 138 5.67 2.07 61.06
N LEU A 139 5.84 2.98 62.03
CA LEU A 139 5.06 4.22 62.11
C LEU A 139 5.32 5.12 60.90
N LEU A 140 6.56 5.17 60.38
CA LEU A 140 6.91 5.83 59.11
C LEU A 140 6.22 5.16 57.90
N LYS A 141 6.31 3.83 57.75
CA LYS A 141 5.66 3.05 56.67
C LYS A 141 4.15 3.26 56.66
N MET A 142 3.54 3.39 57.83
CA MET A 142 2.10 3.66 58.03
C MET A 142 1.74 5.16 58.04
N LYS A 143 2.70 6.07 57.82
CA LYS A 143 2.53 7.54 57.78
C LYS A 143 1.93 8.16 59.06
N MET A 144 2.15 7.52 60.22
CA MET A 144 1.63 7.95 61.53
C MET A 144 2.56 8.96 62.22
N PHE A 145 2.88 10.06 61.53
CA PHE A 145 3.94 11.00 61.94
C PHE A 145 3.73 11.62 63.33
N LYS A 146 2.49 11.90 63.75
CA LYS A 146 2.20 12.44 65.09
C LYS A 146 2.47 11.42 66.19
N THR A 147 2.08 10.16 65.98
CA THR A 147 2.33 9.06 66.91
C THR A 147 3.82 8.75 67.02
N LEU A 148 4.54 8.86 65.90
CA LEU A 148 6.00 8.71 65.82
C LEU A 148 6.76 9.78 66.62
N ASP A 149 6.28 11.03 66.61
CA ASP A 149 6.90 12.16 67.32
C ASP A 149 6.74 12.03 68.85
N VAL A 150 5.53 11.67 69.29
CA VAL A 150 5.23 11.33 70.70
C VAL A 150 6.05 10.11 71.15
N PHE A 151 6.04 9.02 70.36
CA PHE A 151 6.81 7.82 70.67
C PHE A 151 8.32 8.10 70.82
N GLN A 152 8.91 8.89 69.93
CA GLN A 152 10.33 9.26 70.04
C GLN A 152 10.65 10.05 71.31
N THR A 153 9.74 10.95 71.71
CA THR A 153 9.88 11.73 72.96
C THR A 153 9.80 10.81 74.18
N GLU A 154 8.72 10.03 74.32
CA GLU A 154 8.52 9.10 75.43
C GLU A 154 9.64 8.04 75.53
N TRP A 155 10.12 7.54 74.39
CA TRP A 155 11.21 6.56 74.33
C TRP A 155 12.55 7.16 74.78
N TYR A 156 12.86 8.39 74.37
CA TYR A 156 14.06 9.10 74.80
C TYR A 156 14.03 9.42 76.31
N GLU A 157 12.89 9.82 76.85
CA GLU A 157 12.69 10.03 78.30
C GLU A 157 12.89 8.72 79.08
N LYS A 158 12.26 7.61 78.65
CA LYS A 158 12.39 6.30 79.31
C LYS A 158 13.82 5.73 79.23
N SER A 159 14.50 5.95 78.11
CA SER A 159 15.89 5.57 77.90
C SER A 159 16.84 6.36 78.80
N THR A 160 16.75 7.70 78.80
CA THR A 160 17.63 8.55 79.62
C THR A 160 17.35 8.45 81.13
N ALA A 161 16.12 8.11 81.54
CA ALA A 161 15.79 7.79 82.92
C ALA A 161 16.22 6.37 83.36
N GLY A 162 16.74 5.53 82.46
CA GLY A 162 17.15 4.15 82.79
C GLY A 162 15.99 3.20 83.12
N LEU A 163 14.78 3.49 82.62
CA LEU A 163 13.58 2.69 82.88
C LEU A 163 13.34 1.55 81.87
N LEU A 164 14.12 1.51 80.78
CA LEU A 164 14.08 0.42 79.79
C LEU A 164 15.00 -0.72 80.23
N THR A 165 14.51 -1.96 80.19
CA THR A 165 15.33 -3.16 80.40
C THR A 165 16.19 -3.44 79.15
N PRO A 166 17.28 -4.22 79.25
CA PRO A 166 18.02 -4.69 78.07
C PRO A 166 17.19 -5.59 77.15
N GLU A 167 16.02 -6.07 77.58
CA GLU A 167 15.07 -6.85 76.77
C GLU A 167 14.15 -5.93 75.96
N ASP A 168 13.75 -4.77 76.51
CA ASP A 168 12.98 -3.72 75.80
C ASP A 168 13.76 -3.08 74.65
N VAL A 169 15.10 -2.99 74.79
CA VAL A 169 16.04 -2.52 73.75
C VAL A 169 16.58 -3.70 72.93
N GLY A 170 15.85 -4.82 72.93
CA GLY A 170 16.22 -6.05 72.25
C GLY A 170 16.13 -5.99 70.72
N VAL A 171 16.46 -7.13 70.10
CA VAL A 171 16.36 -7.37 68.66
C VAL A 171 14.94 -7.81 68.28
N VAL A 172 14.46 -7.29 67.15
CA VAL A 172 13.15 -7.65 66.58
C VAL A 172 13.18 -9.07 66.03
N ALA A 173 12.19 -9.88 66.42
CA ALA A 173 12.12 -11.28 66.01
C ALA A 173 12.12 -11.47 64.48
N ASP A 174 13.02 -12.32 63.98
CA ASP A 174 13.35 -12.58 62.57
C ASP A 174 12.13 -12.74 61.65
N VAL A 175 11.02 -13.26 62.17
CA VAL A 175 9.75 -13.44 61.43
C VAL A 175 9.24 -12.12 60.84
N TYR A 176 9.36 -11.00 61.57
CA TYR A 176 8.95 -9.69 61.06
C TYR A 176 9.89 -9.17 59.97
N GLN A 177 11.21 -9.32 60.15
CA GLN A 177 12.19 -8.91 59.15
C GLN A 177 12.06 -9.76 57.87
N ARG A 178 11.89 -11.08 58.00
CA ARG A 178 11.58 -12.00 56.89
C ARG A 178 10.27 -11.65 56.17
N ASN A 179 9.21 -11.28 56.91
CA ASN A 179 7.96 -10.84 56.31
C ASN A 179 8.14 -9.51 55.55
N GLN A 180 8.92 -8.56 56.07
CA GLN A 180 9.27 -7.32 55.40
C GLN A 180 10.10 -7.54 54.13
N GLU A 181 10.99 -8.54 54.12
CA GLU A 181 11.73 -8.96 52.93
C GLU A 181 10.81 -9.56 51.86
N LEU A 182 9.91 -10.46 52.23
CA LEU A 182 8.91 -11.03 51.32
C LEU A 182 7.97 -9.96 50.77
N ASP A 183 7.55 -9.01 51.61
CA ASP A 183 6.74 -7.84 51.23
C ASP A 183 7.48 -6.94 50.22
N ASN A 184 8.81 -6.93 50.23
CA ASN A 184 9.63 -6.16 49.29
C ASN A 184 9.95 -6.93 48.00
N THR A 185 10.23 -8.24 48.05
CA THR A 185 10.43 -9.07 46.84
C THR A 185 9.14 -9.15 46.03
N VAL A 186 7.97 -9.29 46.67
CA VAL A 186 6.66 -9.27 45.99
C VAL A 186 6.40 -7.93 45.28
N LYS A 187 6.89 -6.80 45.82
CA LYS A 187 6.78 -5.49 45.14
C LYS A 187 7.73 -5.37 43.96
N SER A 188 8.97 -5.85 44.09
CA SER A 188 9.95 -5.88 42.98
C SER A 188 9.43 -6.73 41.83
N LEU A 189 9.05 -7.98 42.11
CA LEU A 189 8.52 -8.93 41.12
C LEU A 189 7.25 -8.41 40.42
N ARG A 190 6.38 -7.67 41.12
CA ARG A 190 5.22 -6.99 40.49
C ARG A 190 5.66 -5.88 39.54
N ALA A 191 6.58 -5.02 39.95
CA ALA A 191 7.09 -3.93 39.10
C ALA A 191 7.88 -4.47 37.89
N GLU A 192 8.62 -5.56 38.04
CA GLU A 192 9.30 -6.28 36.95
C GLU A 192 8.29 -6.90 35.98
N LEU A 193 7.25 -7.57 36.50
CA LEU A 193 6.18 -8.19 35.72
C LEU A 193 5.34 -7.15 34.94
N ASP A 194 5.09 -5.97 35.52
CA ASP A 194 4.39 -4.89 34.82
C ASP A 194 5.26 -4.21 33.74
N LYS A 195 6.57 -4.04 33.97
CA LYS A 195 7.53 -3.65 32.92
C LYS A 195 7.58 -4.68 31.78
N ALA A 196 7.61 -5.97 32.12
CA ALA A 196 7.63 -7.05 31.14
C ALA A 196 6.36 -7.08 30.27
N LYS A 197 5.18 -6.83 30.86
CA LYS A 197 3.93 -6.61 30.10
C LYS A 197 4.05 -5.41 29.17
N GLU A 198 4.57 -4.28 29.63
CA GLU A 198 4.69 -3.06 28.83
C GLU A 198 5.60 -3.29 27.60
N ILE A 199 6.74 -3.96 27.80
CA ILE A 199 7.66 -4.35 26.73
C ILE A 199 6.97 -5.32 25.75
N ALA A 200 6.25 -6.34 26.25
CA ALA A 200 5.50 -7.27 25.40
C ALA A 200 4.39 -6.58 24.59
N HIS A 201 3.69 -5.60 25.18
CA HIS A 201 2.68 -4.79 24.47
C HIS A 201 3.31 -3.89 23.39
N LYS A 202 4.47 -3.28 23.66
CA LYS A 202 5.23 -2.51 22.67
C LYS A 202 5.71 -3.40 21.52
N ALA A 203 6.33 -4.53 21.82
CA ALA A 203 6.82 -5.50 20.84
C ALA A 203 5.69 -6.10 19.99
N ARG A 204 4.53 -6.38 20.59
CA ARG A 204 3.34 -6.78 19.83
C ARG A 204 2.85 -5.66 18.90
N SER A 205 2.82 -4.42 19.37
CA SER A 205 2.38 -3.27 18.57
C SER A 205 3.29 -3.01 17.36
N THR A 206 4.61 -3.14 17.52
CA THR A 206 5.56 -3.04 16.38
C THR A 206 5.45 -4.23 15.44
N TRP A 207 5.27 -5.45 15.94
CA TRP A 207 5.01 -6.63 15.10
C TRP A 207 3.70 -6.51 14.31
N ASP A 208 2.61 -6.04 14.94
CA ASP A 208 1.32 -5.79 14.30
C ASP A 208 1.41 -4.68 13.22
N LYS A 209 2.40 -3.76 13.30
CA LYS A 209 2.73 -2.80 12.23
C LYS A 209 3.51 -3.46 11.09
N PHE A 210 4.68 -4.05 11.38
CA PHE A 210 5.53 -4.67 10.36
C PHE A 210 4.80 -5.80 9.60
N ARG A 211 3.92 -6.54 10.28
CA ARG A 211 3.04 -7.52 9.63
C ARG A 211 2.14 -6.87 8.58
N LYS A 212 1.47 -5.76 8.91
CA LYS A 212 0.58 -5.05 7.98
C LYS A 212 1.35 -4.51 6.79
N GLU A 213 2.54 -3.96 7.01
CA GLU A 213 3.37 -3.40 5.95
C GLU A 213 3.86 -4.49 4.98
N ARG A 214 4.40 -5.59 5.52
CA ARG A 214 4.75 -6.79 4.74
C ARG A 214 3.55 -7.35 3.96
N ASP A 215 2.38 -7.40 4.57
CA ASP A 215 1.17 -7.94 3.92
C ASP A 215 0.59 -6.95 2.88
N PHE A 216 0.78 -5.62 3.07
CA PHE A 216 0.52 -4.58 2.08
C PHE A 216 1.47 -4.67 0.88
N HIS A 217 2.79 -4.73 1.10
CA HIS A 217 3.78 -4.91 0.02
C HIS A 217 3.49 -6.16 -0.81
N ARG A 218 3.19 -7.31 -0.17
CA ARG A 218 2.86 -8.55 -0.89
C ARG A 218 1.54 -8.46 -1.66
N MET A 219 0.53 -7.76 -1.14
CA MET A 219 -0.69 -7.45 -1.90
C MET A 219 -0.40 -6.53 -3.09
N ASN A 220 0.38 -5.47 -2.89
CA ASN A 220 0.71 -4.49 -3.93
C ASN A 220 1.55 -5.11 -5.05
N HIS A 221 2.59 -5.88 -4.72
CA HIS A 221 3.39 -6.61 -5.70
C HIS A 221 2.52 -7.56 -6.54
N ARG A 222 1.66 -8.38 -5.90
CA ARG A 222 0.71 -9.26 -6.60
C ARG A 222 -0.21 -8.48 -7.55
N ARG A 223 -0.68 -7.31 -7.15
CA ARG A 223 -1.48 -6.40 -8.00
C ARG A 223 -0.68 -5.89 -9.20
N VAL A 224 0.52 -5.34 -8.96
CA VAL A 224 1.40 -4.79 -10.00
C VAL A 224 1.79 -5.86 -11.01
N VAL A 225 2.07 -7.10 -10.58
CA VAL A 225 2.33 -8.24 -11.48
C VAL A 225 1.11 -8.56 -12.36
N GLN A 226 -0.11 -8.52 -11.82
CA GLN A 226 -1.34 -8.70 -12.62
C GLN A 226 -1.57 -7.55 -13.61
N GLU A 227 -1.29 -6.31 -13.23
CA GLU A 227 -1.42 -5.13 -14.10
C GLU A 227 -0.37 -5.15 -15.23
N LYS A 228 0.91 -5.44 -14.90
CA LYS A 228 1.99 -5.73 -15.85
C LYS A 228 1.61 -6.85 -16.83
N GLY A 229 1.02 -7.94 -16.33
CA GLY A 229 0.55 -9.06 -17.15
C GLY A 229 -0.52 -8.68 -18.17
N LYS A 230 -1.47 -7.80 -17.79
CA LYS A 230 -2.48 -7.25 -18.72
C LYS A 230 -1.82 -6.39 -19.81
N LEU A 231 -1.00 -5.42 -19.41
CA LEU A 231 -0.30 -4.51 -20.33
C LEU A 231 0.61 -5.26 -21.33
N VAL A 232 1.31 -6.31 -20.89
CA VAL A 232 2.12 -7.17 -21.77
C VAL A 232 1.26 -7.89 -22.82
N ASN A 233 0.06 -8.34 -22.47
CA ASN A 233 -0.86 -8.98 -23.41
C ASN A 233 -1.48 -7.98 -24.39
N ASP A 234 -1.83 -6.77 -23.93
CA ASP A 234 -2.32 -5.70 -24.80
C ASP A 234 -1.24 -5.22 -25.78
N LEU A 235 0.02 -5.08 -25.33
CA LEU A 235 1.18 -4.79 -26.19
C LEU A 235 1.40 -5.89 -27.25
N ARG A 236 1.31 -7.17 -26.86
CA ARG A 236 1.39 -8.31 -27.80
C ARG A 236 0.27 -8.24 -28.86
N ARG A 237 -0.96 -7.90 -28.45
CA ARG A 237 -2.10 -7.74 -29.36
C ARG A 237 -1.94 -6.54 -30.30
N LEU A 238 -1.50 -5.40 -29.79
CA LEU A 238 -1.21 -4.20 -30.60
C LEU A 238 -0.12 -4.48 -31.64
N ARG A 239 0.96 -5.17 -31.24
CA ARG A 239 2.01 -5.60 -32.16
C ARG A 239 1.47 -6.53 -33.25
N GLY A 240 0.70 -7.56 -32.88
CA GLY A 240 0.06 -8.45 -33.85
C GLY A 240 -0.87 -7.72 -34.84
N HIS A 241 -1.54 -6.65 -34.42
CA HIS A 241 -2.31 -5.80 -35.34
C HIS A 241 -1.40 -5.02 -36.30
N LEU A 242 -0.30 -4.43 -35.82
CA LEU A 242 0.69 -3.76 -36.69
C LEU A 242 1.32 -4.72 -37.69
N ASP A 243 1.71 -5.93 -37.25
CA ASP A 243 2.25 -7.00 -38.09
C ASP A 243 1.23 -7.41 -39.19
N THR A 244 -0.08 -7.27 -38.96
CA THR A 244 -1.11 -7.46 -40.01
C THR A 244 -1.36 -6.24 -40.89
N TYR A 245 -1.13 -5.01 -40.42
CA TYR A 245 -1.34 -3.81 -41.22
C TYR A 245 -0.24 -3.62 -42.27
N GLU A 246 1.02 -3.92 -41.92
CA GLU A 246 2.19 -3.79 -42.81
C GLU A 246 1.98 -4.42 -44.21
N PRO A 247 1.63 -5.72 -44.37
CA PRO A 247 1.38 -6.30 -45.69
C PRO A 247 0.12 -5.74 -46.39
N THR A 248 -0.86 -5.21 -45.64
CA THR A 248 -2.04 -4.58 -46.26
C THR A 248 -1.71 -3.21 -46.84
N LEU A 249 -0.76 -2.46 -46.25
CA LEU A 249 -0.26 -1.20 -46.79
C LEU A 249 0.61 -1.44 -48.03
N GLN A 250 1.56 -2.37 -47.95
CA GLN A 250 2.39 -2.77 -49.10
C GLN A 250 1.52 -3.21 -50.29
N GLY A 251 0.57 -4.13 -50.06
CA GLY A 251 -0.38 -4.59 -51.07
C GLY A 251 -1.43 -3.56 -51.50
N LEU A 252 -1.46 -2.36 -50.90
CA LEU A 252 -2.25 -1.21 -51.37
C LEU A 252 -1.38 -0.27 -52.22
N GLU A 253 -0.12 -0.10 -51.85
CA GLU A 253 0.87 0.64 -52.65
C GLU A 253 1.12 -0.05 -54.00
N GLU A 254 1.29 -1.37 -54.03
CA GLU A 254 1.41 -2.14 -55.27
C GLU A 254 0.23 -1.88 -56.23
N LYS A 255 -1.00 -1.92 -55.71
CA LYS A 255 -2.23 -1.64 -56.47
C LYS A 255 -2.26 -0.21 -56.98
N TYR A 256 -1.83 0.75 -56.17
CA TYR A 256 -1.70 2.15 -56.58
C TYR A 256 -0.66 2.31 -57.70
N GLN A 257 0.51 1.69 -57.57
CA GLN A 257 1.55 1.72 -58.60
C GLN A 257 1.07 1.08 -59.92
N VAL A 258 0.35 -0.05 -59.87
CA VAL A 258 -0.24 -0.70 -61.05
C VAL A 258 -1.28 0.21 -61.69
N ALA A 259 -2.26 0.72 -60.92
CA ALA A 259 -3.30 1.60 -61.43
C ALA A 259 -2.73 2.90 -62.04
N MET A 260 -1.63 3.44 -61.50
CA MET A 260 -0.93 4.60 -62.07
C MET A 260 -0.21 4.26 -63.39
N LYS A 261 0.44 3.08 -63.49
CA LYS A 261 1.04 2.58 -64.73
C LYS A 261 -0.03 2.34 -65.81
N GLU A 262 -1.15 1.74 -65.45
CA GLU A 262 -2.30 1.51 -66.34
C GLU A 262 -2.93 2.84 -66.80
N LYS A 263 -3.14 3.79 -65.90
CA LYS A 263 -3.65 5.15 -66.19
C LYS A 263 -2.74 5.92 -67.16
N ALA A 264 -1.42 5.79 -67.03
CA ALA A 264 -0.46 6.35 -67.97
C ALA A 264 -0.57 5.68 -69.36
N MET A 265 -0.61 4.34 -69.41
CA MET A 265 -0.79 3.58 -70.65
C MET A 265 -2.14 3.83 -71.32
N ALA A 266 -3.20 4.07 -70.54
CA ALA A 266 -4.52 4.44 -71.04
C ALA A 266 -4.52 5.83 -71.66
N ARG A 267 -3.90 6.83 -71.00
CA ARG A 267 -3.68 8.17 -71.58
C ARG A 267 -2.94 8.09 -72.91
N MET A 268 -1.78 7.41 -72.95
CA MET A 268 -1.01 7.23 -74.19
C MET A 268 -1.78 6.50 -75.30
N LYS A 269 -2.77 5.65 -74.97
CA LYS A 269 -3.69 5.05 -75.97
C LYS A 269 -4.71 6.09 -76.46
N THR A 270 -5.32 6.86 -75.56
CA THR A 270 -6.22 7.97 -75.91
C THR A 270 -5.51 8.98 -76.80
N ASP A 271 -4.34 9.48 -76.42
CA ASP A 271 -3.57 10.47 -77.19
C ASP A 271 -3.29 9.97 -78.63
N LYS A 272 -2.87 8.70 -78.77
CA LYS A 272 -2.67 8.04 -80.07
C LYS A 272 -3.95 7.86 -80.89
N MET A 273 -5.11 7.76 -80.26
CA MET A 273 -6.41 7.70 -80.94
C MET A 273 -6.92 9.08 -81.30
N THR A 274 -6.75 10.10 -80.44
CA THR A 274 -7.06 11.50 -80.73
C THR A 274 -6.28 11.98 -81.96
N VAL A 275 -4.96 11.75 -82.01
CA VAL A 275 -4.13 12.10 -83.18
C VAL A 275 -4.62 11.39 -84.45
N LYS A 276 -5.05 10.12 -84.37
CA LYS A 276 -5.63 9.41 -85.51
C LYS A 276 -6.95 10.05 -85.97
N VAL A 277 -7.85 10.34 -85.03
CA VAL A 277 -9.14 11.00 -85.32
C VAL A 277 -8.88 12.35 -85.98
N GLU A 278 -8.00 13.19 -85.43
CA GLU A 278 -7.61 14.46 -86.05
C GLU A 278 -7.08 14.27 -87.49
N THR A 279 -6.25 13.26 -87.76
CA THR A 279 -5.76 13.02 -89.13
C THR A 279 -6.85 12.58 -90.09
N LEU A 280 -7.82 11.78 -89.62
CA LEU A 280 -8.96 11.34 -90.41
C LEU A 280 -9.96 12.48 -90.64
N GLU A 281 -10.19 13.35 -89.65
CA GLU A 281 -10.98 14.57 -89.78
C GLU A 281 -10.36 15.55 -90.77
N LYS A 282 -9.04 15.77 -90.70
CA LYS A 282 -8.31 16.61 -91.67
C LYS A 282 -8.38 16.02 -93.09
N GLN A 283 -8.29 14.70 -93.25
CA GLN A 283 -8.50 14.02 -94.54
C GLN A 283 -9.94 14.15 -95.05
N LEU A 284 -10.95 13.99 -94.18
CA LEU A 284 -12.36 14.18 -94.52
C LEU A 284 -12.67 15.62 -94.92
N GLN A 285 -12.12 16.61 -94.20
CA GLN A 285 -12.25 18.03 -94.57
C GLN A 285 -11.61 18.33 -95.93
N GLN A 286 -10.42 17.78 -96.22
CA GLN A 286 -9.80 17.90 -97.54
C GLN A 286 -10.66 17.24 -98.63
N ALA A 287 -11.25 16.07 -98.36
CA ALA A 287 -12.13 15.38 -99.29
C ALA A 287 -13.45 16.12 -99.54
N THR A 288 -14.08 16.70 -98.52
CA THR A 288 -15.33 17.49 -98.68
C THR A 288 -15.07 18.83 -99.36
N ILE A 289 -13.94 19.49 -99.09
CA ILE A 289 -13.50 20.69 -99.83
C ILE A 289 -13.24 20.34 -101.30
N ALA A 290 -12.56 19.23 -101.59
CA ALA A 290 -12.33 18.76 -102.96
C ALA A 290 -13.64 18.43 -103.69
N ALA A 291 -14.61 17.79 -103.02
CA ALA A 291 -15.93 17.51 -103.56
C ALA A 291 -16.72 18.81 -103.82
N GLY A 292 -16.72 19.76 -102.88
CA GLY A 292 -17.33 21.08 -103.05
C GLY A 292 -16.72 21.86 -104.22
N ALA A 293 -15.39 21.81 -104.37
CA ALA A 293 -14.64 22.41 -105.49
C ALA A 293 -14.77 21.64 -106.82
N SER A 294 -15.43 20.46 -106.83
CA SER A 294 -15.94 19.83 -108.05
C SER A 294 -17.38 20.23 -108.35
N LEU A 295 -18.24 20.37 -107.33
CA LEU A 295 -19.65 20.73 -107.49
C LEU A 295 -19.82 22.19 -107.94
N SER A 296 -19.07 23.11 -107.31
CA SER A 296 -18.99 24.52 -107.68
C SER A 296 -18.39 24.77 -109.08
N ARG A 297 -17.92 23.72 -109.77
CA ARG A 297 -17.40 23.77 -111.14
C ARG A 297 -18.43 23.37 -112.20
N TYR A 298 -19.62 22.96 -111.78
CA TYR A 298 -20.75 22.59 -112.65
C TYR A 298 -21.88 23.64 -112.68
N ASP A 299 -21.90 24.58 -111.74
CA ASP A 299 -22.98 25.55 -111.52
C ASP A 299 -22.60 26.96 -112.02
N GLY A 300 -21.90 27.03 -113.16
CA GLY A 300 -21.23 28.24 -113.65
C GLY A 300 -20.89 28.20 -115.14
N GLY A 301 -21.84 27.75 -115.97
CA GLY A 301 -21.76 27.71 -117.43
C GLY A 301 -23.13 27.92 -118.07
#